data_AF-A0A1J4JH25-F1
#
_entry.id   AF-A0A1J4JH25-F1
#
_cell.length_a   1.000
_cell.length_b   1.000
_cell.length_c   1.000
_cell.angle_alpha   90.00
_cell.angle_beta   90.00
_cell.angle_gamma   90.00
#
_symmetry.space_group_name_H-M   'P 1'
#
loop_
_entity.id
_entity.type
_entity.pdbx_description
1 polymer ?
#
loop_
_entity_poly.entity_id
_entity_poly.type
_entity_poly.pdbx_seq_one_letter_code
_entity_poly.pdbx_strand_id
1 'polypeptide(L)'
;MYLAELTQYIQCVNLFLFVQFFLVSQTAPISDMSTPGIRIRHRHNNIPKAPCVETDNVHEIVQMLIDGLSLDMIPPEIHPKLIVPLSAKKTEVLVAGKIELARKIQSIIRQLNITFVKPDPIDVKNIVKPTTDSLTMSYLSRSLGTNKLPLISTMKYQDNDEERRLKYRADVKSSEEYWKHEVKHFNELRNEELEKLNSQHEGVMKKLMSRPTTRHATRPSSASLSLKEKEKLLISKKKFDAAKTVRERAENVEFIEMQEAIQREERNLKRKAELLRNKQDFEKLTLERTWDAKWKDLRSEMINEYSNKDTQLRTLRPASQNASRNLPIMSRTMPVGKLKFQSLLNDRLNYYF
;
A
#
# COMPACT_ATOMS: atom_id res chain seq x y z
N MET A 1 -26.08 -13.05 -24.61
CA MET A 1 -26.44 -13.85 -23.42
C MET A 1 -25.52 -13.56 -22.23
N TYR A 2 -24.19 -13.60 -22.36
CA TYR A 2 -23.25 -13.37 -21.24
C TYR A 2 -23.39 -12.04 -20.47
N LEU A 3 -23.87 -10.95 -21.10
CA LEU A 3 -24.05 -9.67 -20.41
C LEU A 3 -25.25 -9.65 -19.44
N ALA A 4 -26.24 -10.52 -19.64
CA ALA A 4 -27.40 -10.60 -18.76
C ALA A 4 -27.10 -11.39 -17.48
N GLU A 5 -26.21 -12.39 -17.56
CA GLU A 5 -25.78 -13.16 -16.41
C GLU A 5 -24.83 -12.35 -15.50
N LEU A 6 -24.01 -11.46 -16.09
CA LEU A 6 -23.10 -10.61 -15.33
C LEU A 6 -23.83 -9.54 -14.50
N THR A 7 -24.90 -8.95 -15.03
CA THR A 7 -25.72 -7.96 -14.29
C THR A 7 -26.51 -8.61 -13.16
N GLN A 8 -27.00 -9.84 -13.36
CA GLN A 8 -27.70 -10.59 -12.31
C GLN A 8 -26.75 -10.99 -11.17
N TYR A 9 -25.50 -11.36 -11.49
CA TYR A 9 -24.48 -11.65 -10.47
C TYR A 9 -24.11 -10.41 -9.64
N ILE A 10 -23.94 -9.25 -10.28
CA ILE A 10 -23.63 -7.98 -9.58
C ILE A 10 -24.78 -7.56 -8.65
N GLN A 11 -26.04 -7.77 -9.06
CA GLN A 11 -27.20 -7.49 -8.20
C GLN A 11 -27.25 -8.42 -6.98
N CYS A 12 -26.94 -9.71 -7.15
CA CYS A 12 -26.90 -10.67 -6.04
C CYS A 12 -25.79 -10.36 -5.02
N VAL A 13 -24.60 -9.96 -5.48
CA VAL A 13 -23.48 -9.60 -4.58
C VAL A 13 -23.79 -8.33 -3.78
N ASN A 14 -24.40 -7.33 -4.42
CA ASN A 14 -24.81 -6.10 -3.72
C ASN A 14 -25.90 -6.37 -2.69
N LEU A 15 -26.86 -7.25 -2.97
CA LEU A 15 -27.91 -7.62 -2.00
C LEU A 15 -27.32 -8.35 -0.79
N PHE A 16 -26.34 -9.23 -1.01
CA PHE A 16 -25.69 -9.99 0.06
C PHE A 16 -24.87 -9.08 0.99
N LEU A 17 -24.15 -8.09 0.42
CA LEU A 17 -23.42 -7.10 1.21
C LEU A 17 -24.36 -6.17 1.99
N PHE A 18 -25.53 -5.84 1.44
CA PHE A 18 -26.52 -4.99 2.11
C PHE A 18 -27.17 -5.69 3.31
N VAL A 19 -27.47 -6.99 3.21
CA VAL A 19 -28.07 -7.78 4.30
C VAL A 19 -27.06 -8.01 5.44
N GLN A 20 -25.78 -8.22 5.14
CA GLN A 20 -24.72 -8.29 6.16
C GLN A 20 -24.57 -6.98 6.92
N PHE A 21 -24.73 -5.83 6.26
CA PHE A 21 -24.64 -4.51 6.88
C PHE A 21 -25.84 -4.21 7.81
N PHE A 22 -27.03 -4.70 7.47
CA PHE A 22 -28.26 -4.44 8.24
C PHE A 22 -28.35 -5.29 9.52
N LEU A 23 -27.83 -6.52 9.51
CA LEU A 23 -27.84 -7.42 10.67
C LEU A 23 -26.87 -7.02 11.80
N VAL A 24 -25.86 -6.19 11.51
CA VAL A 24 -24.90 -5.69 12.51
C VAL A 24 -25.42 -4.44 13.25
N SER A 25 -26.50 -3.80 12.76
CA SER A 25 -26.98 -2.50 13.29
C SER A 25 -28.09 -2.59 14.35
N GLN A 26 -28.42 -3.79 14.85
CA GLN A 26 -29.40 -3.95 15.95
C GLN A 26 -28.72 -4.42 17.23
N THR A 27 -28.03 -3.51 17.92
CA THR A 27 -27.74 -3.66 19.35
C THR A 27 -28.31 -2.45 20.09
N ALA A 28 -29.19 -2.74 21.05
CA ALA A 28 -29.98 -1.77 21.79
C ALA A 28 -29.11 -0.86 22.69
N PRO A 29 -29.55 0.39 22.96
CA PRO A 29 -28.85 1.27 23.89
C PRO A 29 -29.06 0.83 25.34
N ILE A 30 -27.95 0.65 26.06
CA ILE A 30 -27.93 0.45 27.52
C ILE A 30 -28.18 1.80 28.18
N SER A 31 -29.20 1.86 29.03
CA SER A 31 -29.56 3.00 29.86
C SER A 31 -28.59 3.15 31.04
N ASP A 32 -27.89 4.28 31.13
CA ASP A 32 -27.07 4.60 32.30
C ASP A 32 -27.82 5.45 33.31
N MET A 33 -27.71 4.99 34.55
CA MET A 33 -28.35 5.47 35.77
C MET A 33 -27.67 6.74 36.30
N SER A 34 -28.51 7.65 36.77
CA SER A 34 -28.19 8.84 37.57
C SER A 34 -27.46 8.47 38.87
N THR A 35 -26.48 9.29 39.30
CA THR A 35 -26.16 9.54 40.73
C THR A 35 -25.19 10.74 40.89
N PRO A 36 -25.02 11.33 42.10
CA PRO A 36 -25.28 12.75 42.33
C PRO A 36 -24.03 13.62 42.55
N GLY A 37 -24.29 14.94 42.55
CA GLY A 37 -23.32 16.02 42.60
C GLY A 37 -22.38 16.01 43.82
N ILE A 38 -21.14 16.45 43.56
CA ILE A 38 -20.12 16.70 44.57
C ILE A 38 -19.56 18.12 44.41
N ARG A 39 -19.44 18.72 45.59
CA ARG A 39 -19.14 20.10 45.98
C ARG A 39 -17.73 20.54 45.56
N ILE A 40 -17.65 21.70 44.92
CA ILE A 40 -16.40 22.40 44.59
C ILE A 40 -15.70 22.86 45.88
N ARG A 41 -14.44 22.46 46.08
CA ARG A 41 -13.50 23.14 46.98
C ARG A 41 -12.28 23.56 46.18
N HIS A 42 -12.04 24.86 46.12
CA HIS A 42 -10.78 25.45 45.66
C HIS A 42 -9.63 24.94 46.53
N ARG A 43 -8.61 24.33 45.91
CA ARG A 43 -7.32 24.06 46.53
C ARG A 43 -6.18 24.46 45.60
N HIS A 44 -5.14 24.97 46.25
CA HIS A 44 -3.96 25.65 45.74
C HIS A 44 -3.19 24.92 44.63
N ASN A 45 -2.55 25.74 43.80
CA ASN A 45 -1.56 25.41 42.77
C ASN A 45 -0.53 24.38 43.26
N ASN A 46 -0.77 23.12 42.90
CA ASN A 46 0.25 22.09 42.77
C ASN A 46 0.26 21.73 41.30
N ILE A 47 1.28 22.16 40.57
CA ILE A 47 1.53 21.71 39.19
C ILE A 47 1.67 20.18 39.27
N PRO A 48 0.74 19.40 38.69
CA PRO A 48 0.84 17.95 38.73
C PRO A 48 2.11 17.56 37.99
N LYS A 49 3.02 16.84 38.67
CA LYS A 49 4.05 16.08 37.96
C LYS A 49 3.33 15.20 36.95
N ALA A 50 3.64 15.40 35.67
CA ALA A 50 3.03 14.66 34.58
C ALA A 50 3.09 13.16 34.89
N PRO A 51 1.97 12.42 34.78
CA PRO A 51 2.00 10.98 34.95
C PRO A 51 3.02 10.40 33.96
N CYS A 52 4.06 9.75 34.48
CA CYS A 52 4.93 8.89 33.67
C CYS A 52 4.08 7.72 33.20
N VAL A 53 3.43 7.89 32.05
CA VAL A 53 2.73 6.82 31.36
C VAL A 53 3.81 5.88 30.81
N GLU A 54 3.84 4.64 31.28
CA GLU A 54 4.68 3.59 30.68
C GLU A 54 4.25 3.41 29.22
N THR A 55 5.18 3.69 28.30
CA THR A 55 4.94 4.22 26.95
C THR A 55 4.50 3.20 25.88
N ASP A 56 4.03 2.01 26.27
CA ASP A 56 3.89 0.92 25.29
C ASP A 56 2.47 0.74 24.73
N ASN A 57 1.44 1.29 25.36
CA ASN A 57 0.06 1.18 24.86
C ASN A 57 -0.29 2.29 23.85
N VAL A 58 0.19 2.14 22.61
CA VAL A 58 -0.11 3.04 21.49
C VAL A 58 -1.62 3.26 21.29
N HIS A 59 -2.45 2.24 21.54
CA HIS A 59 -3.91 2.34 21.42
C HIS A 59 -4.55 3.26 22.48
N GLU A 60 -4.03 3.26 23.70
CA GLU A 60 -4.52 4.12 24.78
C GLU A 60 -4.19 5.59 24.49
N ILE A 61 -2.97 5.85 23.98
CA ILE A 61 -2.55 7.18 23.53
C ILE A 61 -3.45 7.69 22.39
N VAL A 62 -3.80 6.84 21.42
CA VAL A 62 -4.76 7.20 20.37
C VAL A 62 -6.13 7.55 20.94
N GLN A 63 -6.62 6.79 21.91
CA GLN A 63 -7.90 7.07 22.54
C GLN A 63 -7.86 8.40 23.30
N MET A 64 -6.81 8.66 24.08
CA MET A 64 -6.61 9.93 24.78
C MET A 64 -6.55 11.13 23.82
N LEU A 65 -5.88 10.99 22.67
CA LEU A 65 -5.87 12.00 21.61
C LEU A 65 -7.27 12.28 21.05
N ILE A 66 -8.07 11.24 20.85
CA ILE A 66 -9.46 11.37 20.40
C ILE A 66 -10.32 12.06 21.47
N ASP A 67 -10.07 11.76 22.75
CA ASP A 67 -10.77 12.36 23.89
C ASP A 67 -10.39 13.83 24.11
N GLY A 68 -9.31 14.31 23.49
CA GLY A 68 -8.92 15.73 23.44
C GLY A 68 -7.61 16.06 24.15
N LEU A 69 -6.76 15.07 24.41
CA LEU A 69 -5.39 15.32 24.88
C LEU A 69 -4.61 16.14 23.84
N SER A 70 -3.86 17.15 24.29
CA SER A 70 -2.99 17.94 23.40
C SER A 70 -1.80 17.11 22.90
N LEU A 71 -1.42 17.32 21.64
CA LEU A 71 -0.30 16.63 21.01
C LEU A 71 1.05 16.92 21.68
N ASP A 72 1.19 18.10 22.29
CA ASP A 72 2.41 18.57 22.96
C ASP A 72 2.76 17.76 24.22
N MET A 73 1.79 17.00 24.76
CA MET A 73 1.98 16.16 25.94
C MET A 73 2.57 14.79 25.60
N ILE A 74 2.65 14.44 24.31
CA ILE A 74 3.12 13.13 23.85
C ILE A 74 4.58 13.26 23.42
N PRO A 75 5.48 12.37 23.89
CA PRO A 75 6.88 12.35 23.47
C PRO A 75 7.03 12.22 21.94
N PRO A 76 7.92 13.01 21.31
CA PRO A 76 8.09 13.03 19.86
C PRO A 76 8.53 11.68 19.27
N GLU A 77 9.13 10.81 20.07
CA GLU A 77 9.55 9.46 19.67
C GLU A 77 8.36 8.54 19.34
N ILE A 78 7.19 8.84 19.88
CA ILE A 78 5.97 8.04 19.71
C ILE A 78 5.14 8.56 18.53
N HIS A 79 5.33 9.82 18.12
CA HIS A 79 4.60 10.45 17.02
C HIS A 79 4.56 9.61 15.73
N PRO A 80 5.66 8.99 15.24
CA PRO A 80 5.61 8.24 13.98
C PRO A 80 4.84 6.93 14.13
N LYS A 81 4.81 6.36 15.34
CA LYS A 81 4.06 5.13 15.67
C LYS A 81 2.55 5.38 15.72
N LEU A 82 2.10 6.63 15.87
CA LEU A 82 0.69 6.98 15.98
C LEU A 82 -0.02 7.16 14.63
N ILE A 83 0.73 7.40 13.55
CA ILE A 83 0.15 7.71 12.22
C ILE A 83 -0.72 6.55 11.70
N VAL A 84 -0.24 5.32 11.79
CA VAL A 84 -0.95 4.13 11.28
C VAL A 84 -2.21 3.84 12.11
N PRO A 85 -2.15 3.75 13.46
CA PRO A 85 -3.33 3.56 14.30
C PRO A 85 -4.38 4.67 14.17
N LEU A 86 -3.98 5.95 14.07
CA LEU A 86 -4.92 7.06 13.86
C LEU A 86 -5.60 6.98 12.50
N SER A 87 -4.88 6.56 11.46
CA SER A 87 -5.44 6.36 10.12
C SER A 87 -6.46 5.22 10.09
N ALA A 88 -6.17 4.11 10.78
CA ALA A 88 -7.11 3.00 10.95
C ALA A 88 -8.35 3.42 11.77
N LYS A 89 -8.17 4.20 12.85
CA LYS A 89 -9.30 4.68 13.65
C LYS A 89 -10.16 5.67 12.87
N LYS A 90 -9.56 6.50 12.01
CA LYS A 90 -10.28 7.40 11.10
C LYS A 90 -11.19 6.61 10.15
N THR A 91 -10.69 5.53 9.53
CA THR A 91 -11.52 4.73 8.62
C THR A 91 -12.64 4.01 9.35
N GLU A 92 -12.38 3.47 10.54
CA GLU A 92 -13.41 2.86 11.41
C GLU A 92 -14.53 3.87 11.74
N VAL A 93 -14.15 5.08 12.15
CA VAL A 93 -15.08 6.16 12.50
C VAL A 93 -15.88 6.66 11.29
N LEU A 94 -15.26 6.70 10.10
CA LEU A 94 -15.95 7.01 8.84
C LEU A 94 -16.97 5.95 8.48
N VAL A 95 -16.63 4.67 8.62
CA VAL A 95 -17.55 3.54 8.37
C VAL A 95 -18.72 3.58 9.36
N ALA A 96 -18.47 3.99 10.61
CA ALA A 96 -19.50 4.18 11.63
C ALA A 96 -20.35 5.46 11.44
N GLY A 97 -20.13 6.25 10.38
CA GLY A 97 -20.91 7.46 10.07
C GLY A 97 -20.60 8.68 10.95
N LYS A 98 -19.57 8.63 11.80
CA LYS A 98 -19.22 9.72 12.75
C LYS A 98 -18.26 10.73 12.10
N ILE A 99 -18.78 11.54 11.17
CA ILE A 99 -17.98 12.44 10.31
C ILE A 99 -17.16 13.47 11.12
N GLU A 100 -17.71 14.00 12.22
CA GLU A 100 -17.03 15.02 13.03
C GLU A 100 -15.77 14.49 13.72
N LEU A 101 -15.84 13.29 14.28
CA LEU A 101 -14.69 12.61 14.87
C LEU A 101 -13.63 12.29 13.82
N ALA A 102 -14.05 11.89 12.61
CA ALA A 102 -13.11 11.65 11.51
C ALA A 102 -12.35 12.93 11.10
N ARG A 103 -13.02 14.10 11.11
CA ARG A 103 -12.35 15.40 10.90
C ARG A 103 -11.40 15.75 12.04
N LYS A 104 -11.79 15.48 13.30
CA LYS A 104 -10.92 15.67 14.47
C LYS A 104 -9.65 14.83 14.35
N ILE A 105 -9.77 13.54 14.06
CA ILE A 105 -8.62 12.64 13.85
C ILE A 105 -7.75 13.11 12.67
N GLN A 106 -8.37 13.53 11.56
CA GLN A 106 -7.64 14.07 10.41
C GLN A 106 -6.86 15.35 10.75
N SER A 107 -7.37 16.20 11.63
CA SER A 107 -6.66 17.39 12.11
C SER A 107 -5.42 17.00 12.92
N ILE A 108 -5.55 16.01 13.80
CA ILE A 108 -4.44 15.49 14.61
C ILE A 108 -3.34 14.90 13.70
N ILE A 109 -3.71 14.10 12.69
CA ILE A 109 -2.76 13.55 11.71
C ILE A 109 -2.00 14.66 10.96
N ARG A 110 -2.69 15.75 10.58
CA ARG A 110 -2.03 16.88 9.91
C ARG A 110 -1.03 17.60 10.82
N GLN A 111 -1.39 17.80 12.09
CA GLN A 111 -0.49 18.40 13.07
C GLN A 111 0.76 17.56 13.29
N LEU A 112 0.61 16.23 13.42
CA LEU A 112 1.73 15.30 13.49
C LEU A 112 2.67 15.44 12.29
N ASN A 113 2.14 15.45 11.06
CA ASN A 113 2.95 15.57 9.85
C ASN A 113 3.71 16.91 9.73
N ILE A 114 3.17 18.00 10.27
CA ILE A 114 3.85 19.30 10.26
C ILE A 114 5.07 19.28 11.18
N THR A 115 4.98 18.59 12.32
CA THR A 115 6.08 18.46 13.28
C THR A 115 7.26 17.68 12.70
N PHE A 116 7.02 16.71 11.82
CA PHE A 116 8.08 15.94 11.15
C PHE A 116 8.84 16.70 10.06
N VAL A 117 8.27 17.78 9.52
CA VAL A 117 8.80 18.47 8.31
C VAL A 117 9.58 19.74 8.65
N LYS A 118 10.04 19.89 9.89
CA LYS A 118 11.11 20.85 10.21
C LYS A 118 12.43 20.09 10.31
N PRO A 119 13.13 19.80 9.19
CA PRO A 119 14.56 19.57 9.30
C PRO A 119 15.14 20.86 9.88
N ASP A 120 15.93 20.74 10.95
CA ASP A 120 16.75 21.85 11.42
C ASP A 120 17.45 22.46 10.21
N PRO A 121 17.46 23.79 10.05
CA PRO A 121 18.22 24.41 8.98
C PRO A 121 19.66 23.98 9.17
N ILE A 122 20.10 23.03 8.34
CA ILE A 122 21.48 22.58 8.28
C ILE A 122 22.29 23.84 8.03
N ASP A 123 23.12 24.21 8.99
CA ASP A 123 24.01 25.36 8.90
C ASP A 123 25.04 25.06 7.79
N VAL A 124 24.72 25.45 6.54
CA VAL A 124 25.47 25.12 5.31
C VAL A 124 26.84 25.80 5.26
N LYS A 125 27.32 26.40 6.36
CA LYS A 125 28.61 27.10 6.38
C LYS A 125 29.83 26.20 6.56
N ASN A 126 29.68 24.93 6.95
CA ASN A 126 30.82 24.07 7.28
C ASN A 126 30.88 22.71 6.57
N ILE A 127 30.26 22.54 5.40
CA ILE A 127 30.49 21.32 4.60
C ILE A 127 31.70 21.52 3.69
N VAL A 128 32.83 21.06 4.24
CA VAL A 128 34.07 20.71 3.54
C VAL A 128 33.72 19.84 2.32
N LYS A 129 34.09 20.31 1.14
CA LYS A 129 33.91 19.60 -0.13
C LYS A 129 34.70 18.28 -0.09
N PRO A 130 34.11 17.13 -0.45
CA PRO A 130 34.89 15.92 -0.70
C PRO A 130 35.71 16.10 -1.97
N THR A 131 37.02 15.94 -1.81
CA THR A 131 38.02 15.85 -2.86
C THR A 131 37.76 14.59 -3.69
N THR A 132 37.16 14.74 -4.86
CA THR A 132 37.26 13.77 -5.95
C THR A 132 38.13 14.39 -7.03
N ASP A 133 39.44 14.23 -6.82
CA ASP A 133 40.41 14.31 -7.88
C ASP A 133 40.12 13.26 -8.97
N SER A 134 40.58 13.63 -10.17
CA SER A 134 41.02 12.73 -11.23
C SER A 134 39.99 12.24 -12.25
N LEU A 135 39.77 13.11 -13.24
CA LEU A 135 39.80 12.87 -14.71
C LEU A 135 38.58 13.45 -15.42
N THR A 136 38.58 14.78 -15.54
CA THR A 136 37.93 15.40 -16.69
C THR A 136 38.77 16.58 -17.13
N MET A 137 39.37 16.41 -18.30
CA MET A 137 40.18 17.37 -19.04
C MET A 137 39.57 18.78 -19.02
N SER A 138 40.16 19.69 -18.23
CA SER A 138 40.03 21.13 -18.44
C SER A 138 41.35 21.65 -19.06
N TYR A 139 41.56 21.35 -20.34
CA TYR A 139 42.40 22.22 -21.13
C TYR A 139 41.52 23.31 -21.73
N LEU A 140 42.04 24.54 -21.66
CA LEU A 140 41.48 25.79 -22.18
C LEU A 140 40.55 26.52 -21.22
N SER A 141 41.16 27.28 -20.29
CA SER A 141 40.89 28.73 -20.19
C SER A 141 41.75 29.36 -19.08
N ARG A 142 42.92 29.92 -19.43
CA ARG A 142 43.45 31.19 -18.87
C ARG A 142 44.82 31.56 -19.44
N SER A 143 44.83 32.57 -20.30
CA SER A 143 45.58 33.83 -20.11
C SER A 143 45.19 34.76 -21.27
N LEU A 144 44.49 35.88 -21.01
CA LEU A 144 45.07 37.19 -20.73
C LEU A 144 46.16 37.61 -21.73
N GLY A 145 45.69 38.19 -22.83
CA GLY A 145 46.47 39.03 -23.72
C GLY A 145 45.58 40.16 -24.21
N THR A 146 45.84 41.37 -23.73
CA THR A 146 45.18 42.62 -24.12
C THR A 146 45.57 42.99 -25.55
N ASN A 147 45.02 42.31 -26.53
CA ASN A 147 45.03 42.75 -27.91
C ASN A 147 43.60 43.12 -28.27
N LYS A 148 43.39 44.43 -28.53
CA LYS A 148 42.20 44.96 -29.20
C LYS A 148 42.15 44.35 -30.60
N LEU A 149 41.65 43.11 -30.69
CA LEU A 149 41.21 42.56 -31.95
C LEU A 149 39.99 43.38 -32.36
N PRO A 150 39.92 43.85 -33.62
CA PRO A 150 38.73 44.51 -34.12
C PRO A 150 37.56 43.58 -33.87
N LEU A 151 36.45 44.13 -33.36
CA LEU A 151 35.20 43.42 -33.25
C LEU A 151 34.88 42.80 -34.62
N ILE A 152 35.22 41.52 -34.79
CA ILE A 152 34.62 40.68 -35.80
C ILE A 152 33.18 40.62 -35.31
N SER A 153 32.38 41.52 -35.89
CA SER A 153 30.93 41.48 -35.91
C SER A 153 30.55 40.02 -35.90
N THR A 154 29.95 39.56 -34.81
CA THR A 154 29.36 38.24 -34.72
C THR A 154 28.34 38.23 -35.85
N MET A 155 28.78 37.69 -37.00
CA MET A 155 27.91 37.31 -38.09
C MET A 155 26.78 36.61 -37.38
N LYS A 156 25.60 37.23 -37.43
CA LYS A 156 24.37 36.58 -37.02
C LYS A 156 24.34 35.34 -37.89
N TYR A 157 24.86 34.23 -37.38
CA TYR A 157 24.66 32.93 -37.98
C TYR A 157 23.15 32.89 -38.09
N GLN A 158 22.66 33.05 -39.31
CA GLN A 158 21.27 32.79 -39.62
C GLN A 158 21.10 31.38 -39.12
N ASP A 159 20.45 31.25 -37.96
CA ASP A 159 20.10 29.99 -37.35
C ASP A 159 19.50 29.15 -38.47
N ASN A 160 20.31 28.23 -38.99
CA ASN A 160 19.91 27.47 -40.15
C ASN A 160 18.78 26.58 -39.64
N ASP A 161 17.55 26.82 -40.10
CA ASP A 161 16.37 26.09 -39.64
C ASP A 161 16.59 24.57 -39.73
N GLU A 162 17.44 24.12 -40.66
CA GLU A 162 17.88 22.73 -40.79
C GLU A 162 18.74 22.24 -39.62
N GLU A 163 19.66 23.05 -39.10
CA GLU A 163 20.48 22.68 -37.94
C GLU A 163 19.62 22.54 -36.68
N ARG A 164 18.68 23.47 -36.48
CA ARG A 164 17.69 23.37 -35.40
C ARG A 164 16.86 22.09 -35.53
N ARG A 165 16.34 21.78 -36.72
CA ARG A 165 15.59 20.54 -36.97
C ARG A 165 16.41 19.28 -36.69
N LEU A 166 17.67 19.26 -37.09
CA LEU A 166 18.56 18.12 -36.84
C LEU A 166 18.76 17.91 -35.33
N LYS A 167 19.00 19.00 -34.59
CA LYS A 167 19.10 18.96 -33.12
C LYS A 167 17.83 18.43 -32.48
N TYR A 168 16.66 18.95 -32.85
CA TYR A 168 15.38 18.47 -32.31
C TYR A 168 15.10 17.00 -32.64
N ARG A 169 15.51 16.52 -33.83
CA ARG A 169 15.40 15.08 -34.16
C ARG A 169 16.31 14.23 -33.29
N ALA A 170 17.53 14.69 -33.01
CA ALA A 170 18.43 14.01 -32.08
C ALA A 170 17.84 13.99 -30.66
N ASP A 171 17.27 15.11 -30.22
CA ASP A 171 16.62 15.22 -28.91
C ASP A 171 15.37 14.34 -28.78
N VAL A 172 14.62 14.10 -29.85
CA VAL A 172 13.50 13.14 -29.83
C VAL A 172 14.02 11.71 -29.69
N LYS A 173 15.06 11.34 -30.46
CA LYS A 173 15.67 10.00 -30.37
C LYS A 173 16.26 9.72 -29.00
N SER A 174 16.97 10.69 -28.41
CA SER A 174 17.55 10.51 -27.08
C SER A 174 16.47 10.32 -26.01
N SER A 175 15.33 11.00 -26.10
CA SER A 175 14.20 10.73 -25.21
C SER A 175 13.51 9.40 -25.48
N GLU A 176 13.40 8.97 -26.74
CA GLU A 176 12.91 7.63 -27.04
C GLU A 176 13.77 6.54 -26.40
N GLU A 177 15.09 6.68 -26.44
CA GLU A 177 16.02 5.78 -25.79
C GLU A 177 15.92 5.87 -24.26
N TYR A 178 15.84 7.08 -23.70
CA TYR A 178 15.65 7.31 -22.27
C TYR A 178 14.41 6.59 -21.75
N TRP A 179 13.24 6.83 -22.35
CA TRP A 179 11.99 6.21 -21.91
C TRP A 179 12.00 4.69 -22.07
N LYS A 180 12.69 4.14 -23.07
CA LYS A 180 12.89 2.68 -23.18
C LYS A 180 13.67 2.13 -21.99
N HIS A 181 14.76 2.79 -21.60
CA HIS A 181 15.55 2.39 -20.44
C HIS A 181 14.76 2.55 -19.14
N GLU A 182 14.01 3.65 -18.99
CA GLU A 182 13.20 3.93 -17.81
C GLU A 182 12.07 2.90 -17.64
N VAL A 183 11.35 2.57 -18.72
CA VAL A 183 10.31 1.54 -18.70
C VAL A 183 10.89 0.17 -18.36
N LYS A 184 12.06 -0.16 -18.89
CA LYS A 184 12.75 -1.42 -18.57
C LYS A 184 13.12 -1.47 -17.09
N HIS A 185 13.74 -0.42 -16.58
CA HIS A 185 14.12 -0.29 -15.17
C HIS A 185 12.89 -0.36 -14.24
N PHE A 186 11.79 0.31 -14.60
CA PHE A 186 10.52 0.25 -13.88
C PHE A 186 9.98 -1.18 -13.77
N ASN A 187 10.03 -1.95 -14.87
CA ASN A 187 9.61 -3.35 -14.88
C ASN A 187 10.54 -4.25 -14.04
N GLU A 188 11.86 -4.00 -14.07
CA GLU A 188 12.83 -4.70 -13.23
C GLU A 188 12.53 -4.49 -11.73
N LEU A 189 12.30 -3.24 -11.31
CA LEU A 189 11.93 -2.91 -9.93
C LEU A 189 10.60 -3.55 -9.50
N ARG A 190 9.58 -3.51 -10.38
CA ARG A 190 8.29 -4.17 -10.12
C ARG A 190 8.46 -5.67 -9.89
N ASN A 191 9.26 -6.32 -10.74
CA ASN A 191 9.49 -7.77 -10.63
C ASN A 191 10.28 -8.11 -9.37
N GLU A 192 11.29 -7.31 -9.02
CA GLU A 192 12.08 -7.51 -7.80
C GLU A 192 11.20 -7.41 -6.53
N GLU A 193 10.34 -6.41 -6.43
CA GLU A 193 9.41 -6.28 -5.29
C GLU A 193 8.41 -7.44 -5.23
N LEU A 194 7.90 -7.89 -6.37
CA LEU A 194 6.94 -9.00 -6.44
C LEU A 194 7.60 -10.33 -6.07
N GLU A 195 8.84 -10.56 -6.48
CA GLU A 195 9.63 -11.75 -6.11
C GLU A 195 9.98 -11.77 -4.61
N LYS A 196 10.35 -10.61 -4.04
CA LYS A 196 10.56 -10.47 -2.59
C LYS A 196 9.28 -10.80 -1.82
N LEU A 197 8.13 -10.29 -2.25
CA LEU A 197 6.85 -10.57 -1.61
C LEU A 197 6.50 -12.07 -1.68
N ASN A 198 6.65 -12.69 -2.86
CA ASN A 198 6.40 -14.13 -3.03
C ASN A 198 7.33 -14.97 -2.15
N SER A 199 8.61 -14.62 -2.06
CA SER A 199 9.58 -15.33 -1.21
C SER A 199 9.20 -15.25 0.28
N GLN A 200 8.72 -14.09 0.73
CA GLN A 200 8.19 -13.94 2.09
C GLN A 200 6.96 -14.80 2.31
N HIS A 201 6.01 -14.80 1.36
CA HIS A 201 4.79 -15.59 1.40
C HIS A 201 5.06 -17.09 1.47
N GLU A 202 5.96 -17.60 0.63
CA GLU A 202 6.41 -18.99 0.65
C GLU A 202 7.08 -19.35 1.98
N GLY A 203 7.93 -18.48 2.51
CA GLY A 203 8.58 -18.67 3.80
C GLY A 203 7.59 -18.83 4.96
N VAL A 204 6.52 -18.03 4.98
CA VAL A 204 5.47 -18.13 6.01
C VAL A 204 4.64 -19.40 5.82
N MET A 205 4.27 -19.75 4.58
CA MET A 205 3.54 -20.98 4.28
C MET A 205 4.35 -22.22 4.68
N LYS A 206 5.63 -22.26 4.36
CA LYS A 206 6.53 -23.35 4.73
C LYS A 206 6.58 -23.54 6.25
N LYS A 207 6.69 -22.44 7.02
CA LYS A 207 6.67 -22.48 8.50
C LYS A 207 5.34 -22.99 9.07
N LEU A 208 4.22 -22.64 8.45
CA LEU A 208 2.90 -23.12 8.87
C LEU A 208 2.77 -24.65 8.64
N MET A 209 3.26 -25.13 7.50
CA MET A 209 3.18 -26.55 7.11
C MET A 209 4.23 -27.42 7.82
N SER A 210 5.38 -26.86 8.19
CA SER A 210 6.45 -27.60 8.87
C SER A 210 6.22 -27.77 10.37
N ARG A 211 5.17 -27.17 10.94
CA ARG A 211 4.92 -27.25 12.38
C ARG A 211 4.53 -28.69 12.71
N PRO A 212 5.32 -29.43 13.51
CA PRO A 212 4.97 -30.80 13.85
C PRO A 212 3.62 -30.76 14.55
N THR A 213 2.68 -31.58 14.09
CA THR A 213 1.44 -31.88 14.81
C THR A 213 1.88 -32.25 16.22
N THR A 214 1.65 -31.33 17.16
CA THR A 214 2.18 -31.43 18.51
C THR A 214 1.76 -32.78 19.06
N ARG A 215 2.69 -33.53 19.66
CA ARG A 215 2.37 -34.78 20.37
C ARG A 215 1.23 -34.47 21.33
N HIS A 216 0.02 -34.85 20.97
CA HIS A 216 -1.15 -34.53 21.76
C HIS A 216 -1.04 -35.34 23.05
N ALA A 217 -0.59 -34.68 24.12
CA ALA A 217 -0.97 -35.07 25.46
C ALA A 217 -2.46 -34.71 25.62
N THR A 218 -3.33 -35.37 24.85
CA THR A 218 -4.77 -35.20 24.99
C THR A 218 -5.11 -35.78 26.34
N ARG A 219 -5.49 -34.90 27.26
CA ARG A 219 -6.05 -35.33 28.53
C ARG A 219 -7.22 -36.28 28.22
N PRO A 220 -7.23 -37.51 28.77
CA PRO A 220 -8.31 -38.46 28.52
C PRO A 220 -9.66 -37.83 28.85
N SER A 221 -10.67 -38.09 28.04
CA SER A 221 -12.00 -37.52 28.25
C SER A 221 -12.63 -38.04 29.54
N SER A 222 -13.64 -37.32 30.02
CA SER A 222 -14.47 -37.79 31.14
C SER A 222 -15.13 -39.15 30.85
N ALA A 223 -15.46 -39.44 29.59
CA ALA A 223 -16.04 -40.72 29.19
C ALA A 223 -15.03 -41.87 29.32
N SER A 224 -13.79 -41.67 28.84
CA SER A 224 -12.73 -42.68 28.99
C SER A 224 -12.37 -42.89 30.47
N LEU A 225 -12.28 -41.80 31.24
CA LEU A 225 -12.00 -41.84 32.67
C LEU A 225 -13.11 -42.58 33.44
N SER A 226 -14.38 -42.30 33.14
CA SER A 226 -15.53 -43.00 33.73
C SER A 226 -15.51 -44.50 33.45
N LEU A 227 -15.10 -44.93 32.24
CA LEU A 227 -14.99 -46.34 31.91
C LEU A 227 -13.83 -47.00 32.66
N LYS A 228 -12.69 -46.32 32.78
CA LYS A 228 -11.54 -46.79 33.58
C LYS A 228 -11.87 -46.90 35.07
N GLU A 229 -12.67 -45.98 35.62
CA GLU A 229 -13.18 -46.09 37.00
C GLU A 229 -14.13 -47.27 37.16
N LYS A 230 -15.05 -47.47 36.21
CA LYS A 230 -15.94 -48.64 36.21
C LYS A 230 -15.18 -49.96 36.10
N GLU A 231 -14.11 -50.00 35.31
CA GLU A 231 -13.20 -51.14 35.23
C GLU A 231 -12.59 -51.44 36.61
N LYS A 232 -12.00 -50.44 37.28
CA LYS A 232 -11.43 -50.59 38.64
C LYS A 232 -12.45 -51.13 39.63
N LEU A 233 -13.70 -50.65 39.56
CA LEU A 233 -14.81 -51.13 40.40
C LEU A 233 -15.23 -52.57 40.10
N LEU A 234 -15.13 -53.04 38.85
CA LEU A 234 -15.42 -54.43 38.48
C LEU A 234 -14.30 -55.38 38.91
N ILE A 235 -13.04 -54.92 38.82
CA ILE A 235 -11.87 -55.65 39.30
C ILE A 235 -11.96 -55.84 40.82
N SER A 236 -12.31 -54.79 41.59
CA SER A 236 -12.47 -54.92 43.04
C SER A 236 -13.59 -55.89 43.44
N LYS A 237 -14.62 -56.03 42.59
CA LYS A 237 -15.71 -57.01 42.74
C LYS A 237 -15.38 -58.40 42.17
N LYS A 238 -14.14 -58.66 41.72
CA LYS A 238 -13.67 -59.92 41.11
C LYS A 238 -14.46 -60.34 39.85
N LYS A 239 -15.04 -59.39 39.11
CA LYS A 239 -15.77 -59.63 37.85
C LYS A 239 -14.86 -59.37 36.64
N PHE A 240 -13.89 -60.26 36.39
CA PHE A 240 -12.81 -60.03 35.44
C PHE A 240 -13.26 -59.95 33.97
N ASP A 241 -14.16 -60.83 33.52
CA ASP A 241 -14.64 -60.81 32.12
C ASP A 241 -15.37 -59.52 31.80
N ALA A 242 -16.22 -59.06 32.73
CA ALA A 242 -16.91 -57.78 32.60
C ALA A 242 -15.91 -56.61 32.58
N ALA A 243 -14.87 -56.64 33.43
CA ALA A 243 -13.83 -55.60 33.45
C ALA A 243 -13.09 -55.54 32.10
N LYS A 244 -12.77 -56.69 31.50
CA LYS A 244 -12.12 -56.77 30.18
C LYS A 244 -12.95 -56.07 29.08
N THR A 245 -14.26 -56.34 29.03
CA THR A 245 -15.13 -55.66 28.03
C THR A 245 -15.21 -54.15 28.23
N VAL A 246 -15.13 -53.67 29.47
CA VAL A 246 -15.12 -52.22 29.78
C VAL A 246 -13.79 -51.60 29.38
N ARG A 247 -12.67 -52.30 29.58
CA ARG A 247 -11.34 -51.87 29.13
C ARG A 247 -11.29 -51.70 27.61
N GLU A 248 -11.72 -52.71 26.86
CA GLU A 248 -11.75 -52.66 25.39
C GLU A 248 -12.61 -51.49 24.88
N ARG A 249 -13.75 -51.22 25.54
CA ARG A 249 -14.57 -50.04 25.24
C ARG A 249 -13.87 -48.73 25.56
N ALA A 250 -13.15 -48.65 26.69
CA ALA A 250 -12.40 -47.45 27.07
C ALA A 250 -11.28 -47.16 26.07
N GLU A 251 -10.54 -48.19 25.64
CA GLU A 251 -9.49 -48.09 24.62
C GLU A 251 -10.06 -47.63 23.27
N ASN A 252 -11.21 -48.17 22.86
CA ASN A 252 -11.88 -47.75 21.63
C ASN A 252 -12.35 -46.27 21.69
N VAL A 253 -12.86 -45.82 22.84
CA VAL A 253 -13.23 -44.41 23.05
C VAL A 253 -11.99 -43.51 22.96
N GLU A 254 -10.88 -43.87 23.60
CA GLU A 254 -9.63 -43.10 23.52
C GLU A 254 -9.09 -43.03 22.09
N PHE A 255 -9.19 -44.13 21.34
CA PHE A 255 -8.80 -44.17 19.93
C PHE A 255 -9.66 -43.23 19.07
N ILE A 256 -10.98 -43.27 19.22
CA ILE A 256 -11.90 -42.39 18.47
C ILE A 256 -11.62 -40.93 18.79
N GLU A 257 -11.48 -40.58 20.06
CA GLU A 257 -11.21 -39.20 20.50
C GLU A 257 -9.86 -38.69 19.98
N MET A 258 -8.84 -39.55 19.97
CA MET A 258 -7.54 -39.23 19.39
C MET A 258 -7.66 -38.95 17.89
N GLN A 259 -8.41 -39.77 17.14
CA GLN A 259 -8.65 -39.55 15.71
C GLN A 259 -9.41 -38.25 15.45
N GLU A 260 -10.46 -37.97 16.22
CA GLU A 260 -11.22 -36.73 16.10
C GLU A 260 -10.37 -35.50 16.42
N ALA A 261 -9.48 -35.59 17.41
CA ALA A 261 -8.55 -34.52 17.76
C ALA A 261 -7.59 -34.22 16.60
N ILE A 262 -6.99 -35.25 16.01
CA ILE A 262 -6.13 -35.12 14.82
C ILE A 262 -6.90 -34.48 13.66
N GLN A 263 -8.09 -34.96 13.34
CA GLN A 263 -8.92 -34.40 12.27
C GLN A 263 -9.34 -32.94 12.54
N ARG A 264 -9.58 -32.59 13.81
CA ARG A 264 -9.91 -31.21 14.19
C ARG A 264 -8.69 -30.30 14.03
N GLU A 265 -7.51 -30.75 14.42
CA GLU A 265 -6.27 -30.01 14.20
C GLU A 265 -5.99 -29.83 12.70
N GLU A 266 -6.13 -30.89 11.90
CA GLU A 266 -5.95 -30.84 10.45
C GLU A 266 -6.90 -29.83 9.80
N ARG A 267 -8.19 -29.84 10.18
CA ARG A 267 -9.17 -28.84 9.72
C ARG A 267 -8.78 -27.42 10.13
N ASN A 268 -8.28 -27.25 11.36
CA ASN A 268 -7.81 -25.94 11.83
C ASN A 268 -6.58 -25.47 11.07
N LEU A 269 -5.63 -26.36 10.75
CA LEU A 269 -4.45 -26.05 9.93
C LEU A 269 -4.85 -25.69 8.50
N LYS A 270 -5.77 -26.45 7.89
CA LYS A 270 -6.33 -26.15 6.56
C LYS A 270 -6.98 -24.75 6.52
N ARG A 271 -7.84 -24.43 7.49
CA ARG A 271 -8.44 -23.09 7.62
C ARG A 271 -7.40 -21.98 7.78
N LYS A 272 -6.37 -22.21 8.61
CA LYS A 272 -5.28 -21.24 8.79
C LYS A 272 -4.49 -21.03 7.50
N ALA A 273 -4.22 -22.09 6.76
CA ALA A 273 -3.53 -22.02 5.48
C ALA A 273 -4.35 -21.26 4.43
N GLU A 274 -5.67 -21.48 4.38
CA GLU A 274 -6.58 -20.77 3.48
C GLU A 274 -6.66 -19.27 3.81
N LEU A 275 -6.84 -18.92 5.10
CA LEU A 275 -6.81 -17.52 5.53
C LEU A 275 -5.48 -16.84 5.19
N LEU A 276 -4.37 -17.56 5.31
CA LEU A 276 -3.06 -17.03 4.96
C LEU A 276 -2.94 -16.81 3.44
N ARG A 277 -3.40 -17.75 2.60
CA ARG A 277 -3.44 -17.57 1.14
C ARG A 277 -4.28 -16.36 0.74
N ASN A 278 -5.48 -16.23 1.28
CA ASN A 278 -6.35 -15.09 0.99
C ASN A 278 -5.70 -13.75 1.35
N LYS A 279 -4.95 -13.72 2.47
CA LYS A 279 -4.17 -12.54 2.86
C LYS A 279 -3.04 -12.26 1.86
N GLN A 280 -2.32 -13.30 1.42
CA GLN A 280 -1.24 -13.20 0.44
C GLN A 280 -1.73 -12.68 -0.90
N ASP A 281 -2.85 -13.22 -1.39
CA ASP A 281 -3.50 -12.77 -2.63
C ASP A 281 -3.92 -11.30 -2.54
N PHE A 282 -4.45 -10.87 -1.39
CA PHE A 282 -4.81 -9.48 -1.16
C PHE A 282 -3.59 -8.54 -1.15
N GLU A 283 -2.50 -8.94 -0.49
CA GLU A 283 -1.24 -8.17 -0.48
C GLU A 283 -0.67 -8.04 -1.90
N LYS A 284 -0.65 -9.13 -2.67
CA LYS A 284 -0.20 -9.14 -4.08
C LYS A 284 -1.06 -8.21 -4.94
N LEU A 285 -2.38 -8.32 -4.85
CA LEU A 285 -3.30 -7.45 -5.59
C LEU A 285 -3.11 -5.97 -5.24
N THR A 286 -2.86 -5.68 -3.97
CA THR A 286 -2.61 -4.31 -3.50
C THR A 286 -1.32 -3.78 -4.11
N LEU A 287 -0.25 -4.57 -4.08
CA LEU A 287 1.03 -4.22 -4.68
C LEU A 287 0.89 -3.97 -6.19
N GLU A 288 0.21 -4.87 -6.92
CA GLU A 288 -0.07 -4.71 -8.36
C GLU A 288 -0.79 -3.40 -8.66
N ARG A 289 -1.83 -3.05 -7.90
CA ARG A 289 -2.56 -1.78 -8.06
C ARG A 289 -1.67 -0.56 -7.83
N THR A 290 -0.77 -0.62 -6.85
CA THR A 290 0.17 0.50 -6.62
C THR A 290 1.13 0.68 -7.80
N TRP A 291 1.62 -0.42 -8.38
CA TRP A 291 2.49 -0.39 -9.55
C TRP A 291 1.74 0.06 -10.81
N ASP A 292 0.50 -0.36 -10.99
CA ASP A 292 -0.35 0.09 -12.11
C ASP A 292 -0.62 1.61 -12.03
N ALA A 293 -0.80 2.15 -10.83
CA ALA A 293 -0.93 3.60 -10.62
C ALA A 293 0.37 4.34 -10.99
N LYS A 294 1.52 3.90 -10.47
CA LYS A 294 2.83 4.45 -10.83
C LYS A 294 3.09 4.37 -12.34
N TRP A 295 2.68 3.27 -12.97
CA TRP A 295 2.82 3.08 -14.41
C TRP A 295 1.98 4.07 -15.21
N LYS A 296 0.75 4.32 -14.75
CA LYS A 296 -0.13 5.31 -15.36
C LYS A 296 0.48 6.71 -15.30
N ASP A 297 1.09 7.06 -14.17
CA ASP A 297 1.77 8.34 -13.99
C ASP A 297 2.98 8.45 -14.93
N LEU A 298 3.87 7.45 -14.93
CA LEU A 298 5.04 7.37 -15.83
C LEU A 298 4.63 7.48 -17.31
N ARG A 299 3.57 6.78 -17.70
CA ARG A 299 3.04 6.82 -19.06
C ARG A 299 2.51 8.21 -19.41
N SER A 300 1.87 8.90 -18.48
CA SER A 300 1.36 10.25 -18.69
C SER A 300 2.50 11.25 -18.89
N GLU A 301 3.59 11.13 -18.13
CA GLU A 301 4.80 11.95 -18.27
C GLU A 301 5.45 11.73 -19.64
N MET A 302 5.60 10.46 -20.05
CA MET A 302 6.12 10.09 -21.36
C MET A 302 5.27 10.69 -22.51
N ILE A 303 3.94 10.59 -22.41
CA ILE A 303 3.03 11.17 -23.42
C ILE A 303 3.16 12.70 -23.46
N ASN A 304 3.23 13.36 -22.30
CA ASN A 304 3.36 14.81 -22.21
C ASN A 304 4.68 15.27 -22.83
N GLU A 305 5.79 14.58 -22.58
CA GLU A 305 7.09 14.92 -23.18
C GLU A 305 7.05 14.78 -24.70
N TYR A 306 6.54 13.65 -25.23
CA TYR A 306 6.41 13.47 -26.67
C TYR A 306 5.48 14.51 -27.30
N SER A 307 4.38 14.86 -26.64
CA SER A 307 3.46 15.89 -27.12
C SER A 307 4.14 17.27 -27.17
N ASN A 308 4.94 17.61 -26.16
CA ASN A 308 5.71 18.86 -26.13
C ASN A 308 6.74 18.90 -27.27
N LYS A 309 7.50 17.82 -27.47
CA LYS A 309 8.50 17.72 -28.55
C LYS A 309 7.86 17.74 -29.93
N ASP A 310 6.72 17.08 -30.13
CA ASP A 310 5.97 17.15 -31.39
C ASP A 310 5.45 18.57 -31.67
N THR A 311 4.98 19.26 -30.64
CA THR A 311 4.55 20.67 -30.75
C THR A 311 5.72 21.57 -31.18
N GLN A 312 6.91 21.38 -30.60
CA GLN A 312 8.13 22.10 -30.99
C GLN A 312 8.57 21.77 -32.43
N LEU A 313 8.47 20.52 -32.85
CA LEU A 313 8.77 20.14 -34.24
C LEU A 313 7.79 20.77 -35.23
N ARG A 314 6.52 20.91 -34.85
CA ARG A 314 5.50 21.55 -35.70
C ARG A 314 5.73 23.05 -35.86
N THR A 315 6.18 23.76 -34.83
CA THR A 315 6.47 25.20 -34.92
C THR A 315 7.67 25.51 -35.82
N LEU A 316 8.61 24.56 -35.97
CA LEU A 316 9.78 24.69 -36.84
C LEU A 316 9.54 24.28 -38.31
N ARG A 317 8.32 23.89 -38.65
CA ARG A 317 7.94 23.56 -40.03
C ARG A 317 7.90 24.86 -40.85
N PRO A 318 8.51 24.91 -42.05
CA PRO A 318 8.65 26.16 -42.78
C PRO A 318 7.26 26.69 -43.19
N ALA A 319 7.08 28.01 -43.13
CA ALA A 319 5.80 28.66 -43.44
C ALA A 319 5.25 28.30 -44.84
N SER A 320 6.13 27.97 -45.79
CA SER A 320 5.76 27.49 -47.14
C SER A 320 4.96 26.18 -47.12
N GLN A 321 5.15 25.31 -46.12
CA GLN A 321 4.34 24.10 -45.92
C GLN A 321 3.06 24.37 -45.11
N ASN A 322 3.02 25.45 -44.34
CA ASN A 322 1.83 25.83 -43.57
C ASN A 322 0.83 26.64 -44.41
N ALA A 323 1.32 27.41 -45.40
CA ALA A 323 0.49 28.21 -46.31
C ALA A 323 -0.42 27.36 -47.22
N SER A 324 -0.01 26.13 -47.59
CA SER A 324 -0.85 25.24 -48.41
C SER A 324 -2.06 24.65 -47.67
N ARG A 325 -2.13 24.78 -46.33
CA ARG A 325 -3.28 24.34 -45.51
C ARG A 325 -4.31 25.43 -45.25
N ASN A 326 -4.00 26.70 -45.50
CA ASN A 326 -4.92 27.82 -45.32
C ASN A 326 -5.63 28.24 -46.61
N LEU A 327 -5.54 27.43 -47.68
CA LEU A 327 -6.45 27.60 -48.80
C LEU A 327 -7.89 27.39 -48.29
N PRO A 328 -8.82 28.32 -48.57
CA PRO A 328 -10.18 28.24 -48.08
C PRO A 328 -10.80 26.91 -48.52
N ILE A 329 -11.05 26.04 -47.55
CA ILE A 329 -11.72 24.77 -47.74
C ILE A 329 -13.16 25.12 -48.11
N MET A 330 -13.45 25.23 -49.40
CA MET A 330 -14.81 25.20 -49.89
C MET A 330 -15.41 23.85 -49.49
N SER A 331 -16.22 23.88 -48.44
CA SER A 331 -17.29 22.94 -48.08
C SER A 331 -17.33 21.64 -48.89
N ARG A 332 -16.43 20.71 -48.57
CA ARG A 332 -16.64 19.28 -48.83
C ARG A 332 -16.76 18.59 -47.48
N THR A 333 -17.93 18.01 -47.27
CA THR A 333 -18.30 17.10 -46.17
C THR A 333 -17.11 16.24 -45.72
N MET A 334 -16.69 16.45 -44.47
CA MET A 334 -15.54 15.77 -43.86
C MET A 334 -15.85 14.29 -43.60
N PRO A 335 -15.00 13.33 -44.04
CA PRO A 335 -15.10 11.96 -43.58
C PRO A 335 -14.46 11.84 -42.18
N VAL A 336 -14.96 10.86 -41.42
CA VAL A 336 -14.64 10.48 -40.03
C VAL A 336 -13.14 10.15 -39.84
N GLY A 337 -12.26 11.15 -39.84
CA GLY A 337 -10.80 10.98 -39.88
C GLY A 337 -10.04 11.23 -38.56
N LYS A 338 -10.68 11.82 -37.54
CA LYS A 338 -10.01 12.12 -36.26
C LYS A 338 -9.67 10.88 -35.41
N LEU A 339 -10.26 9.71 -35.71
CA LEU A 339 -9.98 8.46 -35.01
C LEU A 339 -8.62 7.82 -35.39
N LYS A 340 -8.04 8.15 -36.56
CA LYS A 340 -6.81 7.49 -37.06
C LYS A 340 -5.51 7.90 -36.36
N PHE A 341 -5.45 9.08 -35.74
CA PHE A 341 -4.21 9.53 -35.08
C PHE A 341 -4.04 8.93 -33.69
N GLN A 342 -5.13 8.81 -32.92
CA GLN A 342 -5.11 8.08 -31.65
C GLN A 342 -4.86 6.58 -31.87
N SER A 343 -5.39 5.99 -32.96
CA SER A 343 -5.09 4.58 -33.28
C SER A 343 -3.62 4.37 -33.63
N LEU A 344 -3.01 5.26 -34.42
CA LEU A 344 -1.58 5.16 -34.77
C LEU A 344 -0.63 5.38 -33.58
N LEU A 345 -1.00 6.24 -32.63
CA LEU A 345 -0.28 6.39 -31.36
C LEU A 345 -0.41 5.12 -30.50
N ASN A 346 -1.60 4.52 -30.43
CA ASN A 346 -1.79 3.26 -29.73
C ASN A 346 -1.08 2.09 -30.40
N ASP A 347 -1.06 2.02 -31.74
CA ASP A 347 -0.38 0.96 -32.49
C ASP A 347 1.15 1.05 -32.36
N ARG A 348 1.73 2.25 -32.37
CA ARG A 348 3.16 2.44 -32.09
C ARG A 348 3.52 2.12 -30.65
N LEU A 349 2.65 2.43 -29.70
CA LEU A 349 2.87 2.09 -28.29
C LEU A 349 2.75 0.58 -28.06
N ASN A 350 1.81 -0.11 -28.70
CA ASN A 350 1.65 -1.57 -28.61
C ASN A 350 2.81 -2.35 -29.23
N TYR A 351 3.63 -1.76 -30.10
CA TYR A 351 4.80 -2.42 -30.68
C TYR A 351 6.01 -2.48 -29.74
N TYR A 352 5.99 -1.72 -28.63
CA TYR A 352 7.07 -1.69 -27.63
C TYR A 352 6.74 -2.49 -26.36
N PHE A 353 5.61 -3.19 -26.34
CA PHE A 353 5.19 -4.16 -25.32
C PHE A 353 5.01 -5.53 -25.98
#